data_AF-A0A0G0YFM3-F1
#
_entry.id   AF-A0A0G0YFM3-F1
#
_cell.length_a   1.000
_cell.length_b   1.000
_cell.length_c   1.000
_cell.angle_alpha   90.00
_cell.angle_beta   90.00
_cell.angle_gamma   90.00
#
_symmetry.space_group_name_H-M   'P 1'
#
loop_
_entity.id
_entity.type
_entity.pdbx_description
1 polymer ?
#
loop_
_entity_poly.entity_id
_entity_poly.type
_entity_poly.pdbx_seq_one_letter_code
_entity_poly.pdbx_strand_id
1 'polypeptide(L)'
;MVNGETTTDEIMEFMRDHMATKEDLKDFVRKSDLEVLATKQDLGALEHRLRDAFDDKLADFKGDLVVLMRKEDTKLCELVEILQNKDVITKEEAGKILGMQPFPQIS
;
A
#
# COMPACT_ATOMS: atom_id res chain seq x y z
N MET A 1 -75.98 -12.21 -5.29
CA MET A 1 -75.27 -11.72 -6.47
C MET A 1 -75.30 -10.20 -6.43
N VAL A 2 -74.21 -9.59 -5.98
CA VAL A 2 -73.83 -8.23 -6.37
C VAL A 2 -72.35 -8.39 -6.68
N ASN A 3 -71.99 -8.30 -7.95
CA ASN A 3 -70.59 -8.47 -8.36
C ASN A 3 -69.76 -7.40 -7.65
N GLY A 4 -68.84 -7.84 -6.80
CA GLY A 4 -67.88 -6.99 -6.09
C GLY A 4 -66.80 -6.48 -7.05
N GLU A 5 -67.21 -5.72 -8.05
CA GLU A 5 -66.32 -5.02 -8.96
C GLU A 5 -65.91 -3.72 -8.26
N THR A 6 -64.70 -3.69 -7.70
CA THR A 6 -64.07 -2.44 -7.24
C THR A 6 -64.15 -1.41 -8.34
N THR A 7 -64.67 -0.23 -8.01
CA THR A 7 -64.84 0.85 -8.97
C THR A 7 -63.47 1.43 -9.35
N THR A 8 -63.35 1.98 -10.55
CA THR A 8 -62.11 2.62 -11.00
C THR A 8 -61.68 3.75 -10.05
N ASP A 9 -62.65 4.44 -9.44
CA ASP A 9 -62.38 5.53 -8.50
C ASP A 9 -61.74 5.03 -7.19
N GLU A 10 -62.23 3.92 -6.63
CA GLU A 10 -61.64 3.27 -5.44
C GLU A 10 -60.21 2.80 -5.71
N ILE A 11 -59.95 2.26 -6.91
CA ILE A 11 -58.61 1.85 -7.34
C ILE A 11 -57.69 3.07 -7.44
N MET A 12 -58.16 4.16 -8.03
CA MET A 12 -57.37 5.39 -8.20
C MET A 12 -57.11 6.12 -6.88
N GLU A 13 -58.02 6.06 -5.92
CA GLU A 13 -57.82 6.57 -4.57
C GLU A 13 -56.78 5.73 -3.80
N PHE A 14 -56.92 4.41 -3.81
CA PHE A 14 -55.94 3.51 -3.21
C PHE A 14 -54.53 3.72 -3.79
N MET A 15 -54.43 3.89 -5.12
CA MET A 15 -53.15 4.18 -5.77
C MET A 15 -52.57 5.54 -5.37
N ARG A 16 -53.40 6.59 -5.20
CA ARG A 16 -52.90 7.89 -4.74
C ARG A 16 -52.37 7.84 -3.31
N ASP A 17 -53.01 7.07 -2.43
CA ASP A 17 -52.61 6.95 -1.03
C ASP A 17 -51.33 6.12 -0.84
N HIS A 18 -51.02 5.21 -1.76
CA HIS A 18 -49.89 4.29 -1.63
C HIS A 18 -48.75 4.55 -2.62
N MET A 19 -48.92 5.45 -3.59
CA MET A 19 -47.89 5.80 -4.57
C MET A 19 -47.06 6.98 -4.08
N ALA A 20 -45.74 6.76 -3.94
CA ALA A 20 -44.81 7.85 -3.72
C ALA A 20 -44.67 8.72 -4.98
N THR A 21 -44.76 10.03 -4.79
CA THR A 21 -44.53 11.05 -5.81
C THR A 21 -43.05 11.40 -5.91
N LYS A 22 -42.68 12.14 -6.96
CA LYS A 22 -41.32 12.68 -7.10
C LYS A 22 -40.95 13.65 -5.97
N GLU A 23 -41.94 14.31 -5.35
CA GLU A 23 -41.71 15.20 -4.21
C GLU A 23 -41.35 14.40 -2.95
N ASP A 24 -41.99 13.25 -2.73
CA ASP A 24 -41.73 12.37 -1.58
C ASP A 24 -40.30 11.80 -1.57
N LEU A 25 -39.64 11.75 -2.74
CA LEU A 25 -38.28 11.24 -2.90
C LEU A 25 -37.19 12.33 -2.77
N LYS A 26 -37.54 13.62 -2.69
CA LYS A 26 -36.54 14.72 -2.67
C LYS A 26 -35.66 14.76 -1.43
N ASP A 27 -36.11 14.14 -0.34
CA ASP A 27 -35.42 14.11 0.95
C ASP A 27 -34.53 12.88 1.14
N PHE A 28 -34.53 11.93 0.19
CA PHE A 28 -33.89 10.61 0.33
C PHE A 28 -32.41 10.55 -0.13
N VAL A 29 -31.67 11.67 -0.09
CA VAL A 29 -30.30 11.90 -0.65
C VAL A 29 -30.33 12.48 -2.07
N ARG A 30 -29.69 13.63 -2.26
CA ARG A 30 -29.52 14.30 -3.55
C ARG A 30 -28.20 13.90 -4.20
N LYS A 31 -28.12 14.07 -5.53
CA LYS A 31 -26.87 13.83 -6.28
C LYS A 31 -25.70 14.65 -5.73
N SER A 32 -25.94 15.89 -5.31
CA SER A 32 -24.95 16.76 -4.66
C SER A 32 -24.34 16.15 -3.40
N ASP A 33 -25.11 15.35 -2.66
CA ASP A 33 -24.67 14.77 -1.40
C ASP A 33 -23.63 13.65 -1.62
N LEU A 34 -23.62 13.05 -2.82
CA LEU A 34 -22.68 12.01 -3.23
C LEU A 34 -21.38 12.57 -3.83
N GLU A 35 -21.34 13.83 -4.24
CA GLU A 35 -20.16 14.47 -4.86
C GLU A 35 -18.98 14.61 -3.89
N VAL A 36 -19.25 14.59 -2.58
CA VAL A 36 -18.21 14.67 -1.52
C VAL A 36 -17.61 13.31 -1.19
N LEU A 37 -18.22 12.21 -1.67
CA LEU A 37 -17.74 10.86 -1.37
C LEU A 37 -16.62 10.46 -2.34
N ALA A 38 -15.53 9.92 -1.79
CA ALA A 38 -14.46 9.35 -2.60
C ALA A 38 -14.99 8.18 -3.42
N THR A 39 -14.71 8.20 -4.72
CA THR A 39 -15.05 7.12 -5.63
C THR A 39 -14.05 5.97 -5.52
N LYS A 40 -14.40 4.81 -6.07
CA LYS A 40 -13.46 3.68 -6.18
C LYS A 40 -12.19 4.06 -6.94
N GLN A 41 -12.29 4.96 -7.92
CA GLN A 41 -11.14 5.44 -8.68
C GLN A 41 -10.21 6.29 -7.82
N ASP A 42 -10.76 7.14 -6.95
CA ASP A 42 -9.96 7.97 -6.03
C ASP A 42 -9.17 7.11 -5.04
N LEU A 43 -9.81 6.05 -4.52
CA LEU A 43 -9.16 5.08 -3.65
C LEU A 43 -8.05 4.31 -4.37
N GLY A 44 -8.28 3.86 -5.61
CA GLY A 44 -7.25 3.21 -6.42
C GLY A 44 -6.06 4.12 -6.70
N ALA A 45 -6.32 5.40 -7.04
CA ALA A 45 -5.26 6.38 -7.23
C ALA A 45 -4.48 6.67 -5.94
N LEU A 46 -5.14 6.66 -4.78
CA LEU A 46 -4.47 6.75 -3.49
C LEU A 46 -3.61 5.51 -3.20
N GLU A 47 -4.12 4.31 -3.46
CA GLU A 47 -3.39 3.05 -3.27
C GLU A 47 -2.11 3.03 -4.13
N HIS A 48 -2.22 3.38 -5.41
CA HIS A 48 -1.07 3.44 -6.31
C HIS A 48 -0.01 4.43 -5.83
N ARG A 49 -0.41 5.67 -5.50
CA ARG A 49 0.54 6.68 -4.98
C ARG A 49 1.20 6.22 -3.68
N LEU A 50 0.45 5.57 -2.81
CA LEU A 50 0.97 5.05 -1.56
C LEU A 50 2.01 3.95 -1.81
N ARG A 51 1.70 3.03 -2.71
CA ARG A 51 2.59 1.95 -3.12
C ARG A 51 3.88 2.49 -3.74
N ASP A 52 3.76 3.39 -4.71
CA ASP A 52 4.91 3.99 -5.40
C ASP A 52 5.82 4.72 -4.39
N ALA A 53 5.24 5.53 -3.50
CA ALA A 53 6.00 6.24 -2.48
C ALA A 53 6.69 5.30 -1.47
N PHE A 54 6.09 4.14 -1.17
CA PHE A 54 6.73 3.12 -0.34
C PHE A 54 7.85 2.40 -1.07
N ASP A 55 7.65 2.04 -2.34
CA ASP A 55 8.65 1.35 -3.14
C ASP A 55 9.88 2.23 -3.36
N ASP A 56 9.71 3.52 -3.63
CA ASP A 56 10.80 4.50 -3.74
C ASP A 56 11.61 4.59 -2.44
N LYS A 57 10.93 4.76 -1.30
CA LYS A 57 11.62 4.81 0.00
C LYS A 57 12.32 3.50 0.34
N LEU A 58 11.72 2.37 0.01
CA LEU A 58 12.34 1.06 0.22
C LEU A 58 13.58 0.87 -0.66
N ALA A 59 13.57 1.38 -1.89
CA ALA A 59 14.73 1.38 -2.76
C ALA A 59 15.86 2.23 -2.16
N ASP A 60 15.56 3.44 -1.69
CA ASP A 60 16.52 4.33 -1.04
C ASP A 60 17.14 3.68 0.20
N PHE A 61 16.31 3.17 1.12
CA PHE A 61 16.80 2.50 2.33
C PHE A 61 17.67 1.27 2.04
N LYS A 62 17.32 0.48 1.01
CA LYS A 62 18.15 -0.64 0.57
C LYS A 62 19.50 -0.15 0.03
N GLY A 63 19.50 0.95 -0.73
CA GLY A 63 20.72 1.58 -1.22
C GLY A 63 21.62 2.04 -0.07
N ASP A 64 21.06 2.78 0.90
CA ASP A 64 21.77 3.25 2.08
C ASP A 64 22.38 2.09 2.89
N LEU A 65 21.62 1.01 3.08
CA LEU A 65 22.11 -0.18 3.77
C LEU A 65 23.30 -0.80 3.03
N VAL A 66 23.25 -0.94 1.71
CA VAL A 66 24.37 -1.46 0.92
C VAL A 66 25.61 -0.58 1.07
N VAL A 67 25.46 0.75 1.06
CA VAL A 67 26.58 1.68 1.26
C VAL A 67 27.19 1.52 2.65
N LEU A 68 26.35 1.42 3.69
CA LEU A 68 26.82 1.22 5.07
C LEU A 68 27.55 -0.11 5.22
N MET A 69 26.98 -1.21 4.73
CA MET A 69 27.61 -2.54 4.79
C MET A 69 28.96 -2.56 4.06
N ARG A 70 29.07 -1.92 2.88
CA ARG A 70 30.35 -1.82 2.16
C ARG A 70 31.40 -1.01 2.93
N LYS A 71 31.00 0.06 3.61
CA LYS A 71 31.91 0.83 4.46
C LYS A 71 32.39 0.02 5.66
N GLU A 72 31.52 -0.80 6.25
CA GLU A 72 31.90 -1.72 7.33
C GLU A 72 32.86 -2.79 6.82
N ASP A 73 32.60 -3.38 5.64
CA ASP A 73 33.51 -4.34 5.01
C ASP A 73 34.89 -3.72 4.75
N THR A 74 34.96 -2.46 4.29
CA THR A 74 36.23 -1.76 4.08
C THR A 74 37.04 -1.64 5.38
N LYS A 75 36.38 -1.24 6.48
CA LYS A 75 37.02 -1.16 7.80
C LYS A 75 37.49 -2.53 8.30
N LEU A 76 36.72 -3.58 8.03
CA LEU A 76 37.09 -4.94 8.39
C LEU A 76 38.34 -5.41 7.62
N CYS A 77 38.42 -5.12 6.32
CA CYS A 77 39.60 -5.43 5.52
C CYS A 77 40.85 -4.74 6.09
N GLU A 78 40.78 -3.43 6.35
CA GLU A 78 41.88 -2.67 6.96
C GLU A 78 42.30 -3.27 8.31
N LEU A 79 41.33 -3.66 9.15
CA LEU A 79 41.61 -4.30 10.44
C LEU A 79 42.33 -5.65 10.26
N VAL A 80 41.85 -6.49 9.33
CA VAL A 80 42.47 -7.80 9.03
C VAL A 80 43.91 -7.61 8.54
N GLU A 81 44.16 -6.63 7.67
CA GLU A 81 45.52 -6.29 7.21
C GLU A 81 46.42 -5.84 8.37
N ILE A 82 45.93 -4.97 9.25
CA ILE A 82 46.68 -4.53 10.44
C ILE A 82 47.03 -5.73 11.34
N LEU A 83 46.10 -6.66 11.55
CA LEU A 83 46.31 -7.83 12.39
C LEU A 83 47.29 -8.82 11.78
N GLN A 84 47.26 -9.02 10.45
CA GLN A 84 48.25 -9.81 9.73
C GLN A 84 49.64 -9.19 9.82
N ASN A 85 49.76 -7.87 9.61
CA ASN A 85 51.02 -7.14 9.67
C ASN A 85 51.65 -7.15 11.08
N LYS A 86 50.85 -7.41 12.11
CA LYS A 86 51.30 -7.55 13.50
C LYS A 86 51.51 -9.01 13.91
N ASP A 87 51.42 -9.95 12.98
CA ASP A 87 51.54 -11.40 13.20
C ASP A 87 50.54 -11.93 14.25
N VAL A 88 49.38 -11.27 14.41
CA VAL A 88 48.32 -11.69 15.35
C VAL A 88 47.46 -12.81 14.78
N ILE A 89 47.28 -12.82 13.45
CA ILE A 89 46.50 -13.82 12.72
C ILE A 89 47.28 -14.32 11.50
N THR A 90 47.05 -15.58 11.13
CA THR A 90 47.64 -16.21 9.95
C THR A 90 46.94 -15.80 8.65
N LYS A 91 47.60 -16.07 7.52
CA LYS A 91 47.01 -15.85 6.19
C LYS A 91 45.74 -16.68 5.95
N GLU A 92 45.69 -17.89 6.49
CA GLU A 92 44.52 -18.77 6.38
C GLU A 92 43.33 -18.22 7.19
N GLU A 93 43.56 -17.76 8.43
CA GLU A 93 42.53 -17.16 9.27
C GLU A 93 41.95 -15.88 8.67
N ALA A 94 42.81 -15.02 8.13
CA ALA A 94 42.37 -13.82 7.42
C ALA A 94 41.50 -14.16 6.20
N GLY A 95 41.89 -15.17 5.41
CA GLY A 95 41.09 -15.64 4.27
C GLY A 95 39.70 -16.14 4.70
N LYS A 96 39.60 -16.84 5.83
CA LYS A 96 38.32 -17.26 6.41
C LYS A 96 37.47 -16.06 6.84
N ILE A 97 38.07 -15.05 7.48
CA ILE A 97 37.35 -13.84 7.95
C ILE A 97 36.82 -13.03 6.76
N LEU A 98 37.64 -12.77 5.75
CA LEU A 98 37.24 -12.03 4.55
C LEU A 98 36.19 -12.79 3.74
N GLY A 99 36.23 -14.13 3.74
CA GLY A 99 35.20 -14.96 3.12
C GLY A 99 33.81 -14.88 3.79
N MET A 100 33.72 -14.35 5.02
CA MET A 100 32.44 -14.14 5.72
C MET A 100 31.80 -12.78 5.43
N GLN A 101 32.48 -11.90 4.69
CA GLN A 101 31.91 -10.60 4.33
C GLN A 101 30.63 -10.77 3.51
N PRO A 102 29.60 -9.94 3.70
CA PRO A 102 28.39 -9.96 2.88
C PRO A 102 28.69 -9.76 1.39
N PHE A 103 29.73 -8.98 1.09
CA PHE A 103 30.26 -8.77 -0.25
C PHE A 103 31.73 -9.21 -0.30
N PRO A 104 32.01 -10.52 -0.32
CA PRO A 104 33.39 -11.00 -0.29
C PRO A 104 34.07 -10.57 -1.59
N GLN A 105 35.20 -9.87 -1.47
CA GLN A 105 36.05 -9.56 -2.61
C GLN A 105 36.82 -10.82 -2.98
N ILE A 106 36.15 -11.73 -3.69
CA ILE A 106 36.76 -12.98 -4.16
C ILE A 106 37.90 -12.60 -5.10
N SER A 107 39.13 -12.87 -4.71
CA SER A 107 40.31 -12.89 -5.58
C SER A 107 40.95 -14.26 -5.55
#